data_AF-A0A1S4A6C8-F1
#
_entry.id   AF-A0A1S4A6C8-F1
#
_cell.length_a   1.000
_cell.length_b   1.000
_cell.length_c   1.000
_cell.angle_alpha   90.00
_cell.angle_beta   90.00
_cell.angle_gamma   90.00
#
_symmetry.space_group_name_H-M   'P 1'
#
loop_
_entity.id
_entity.type
_entity.pdbx_description
1 polymer ?
#
loop_
_entity_poly.entity_id
_entity_poly.type
_entity_poly.pdbx_seq_one_letter_code
_entity_poly.pdbx_strand_id
1 'polypeptide(L)'
;MFGFSIRTGRQNASGSPKSTGSPSSVGSPKTAGSTGSPRAEVGEIDTRAPFQSVRAAVSLFGEAGSSPKAKPTIKRSKTIEERVLEKESRLHLALRELDSFKEQIRSTETTKAHALRELEKAKRTLQELTGKLETLCESKQAAIEATEAAKARAIELEEQKSNKPPIGTDAWKQNVEAEREQYRTSSGELNSAKQELTNLRQDFDAALEAKLAAFQEAADAQHNAAINKERLGKLSKEVDTLRETLGQVKVASLQAQDEHEKLIADKEAHFHSLSTAKEEAEDKIRALKEDPDSQLVTENLLEKLEVTNEAIHVLQDQLNEVRALDLDSFNKANAELDATKKALNEIAEEESSLRTLVDSLQLEVERVKGDLSNLKKKAEEAESVVENLKMDLENSKKELEASISAKTQAEGDSNDLPSRIQQLNSEADQFLKEAEEMKKKAELLKQETKTAQETAKETEERLKVALKEAEEAKAAKKLADDKIHNNNEEHNLESNGKIRLSIEQFDEMKRKVEITKNDAEIKVKTALAQVESINANENEANKKLEAILKEKEDIEAATQEALKTAEMAEAAKLVVEGELQKWRQKEQEEEEIGESSNGNIEGT
;
A
#
# COMPACT_ATOMS: atom_id res chain seq x y z
N MET A 1 -60.53 -10.55 -9.90
CA MET A 1 -61.68 -9.65 -9.60
C MET A 1 -61.19 -8.47 -8.76
N PHE A 2 -62.06 -7.48 -8.53
CA PHE A 2 -61.86 -6.27 -7.71
C PHE A 2 -61.21 -6.55 -6.33
N GLY A 3 -60.52 -5.60 -5.68
CA GLY A 3 -60.25 -4.20 -6.07
C GLY A 3 -59.49 -3.41 -4.98
N PHE A 4 -59.23 -2.12 -5.22
CA PHE A 4 -58.50 -1.21 -4.32
C PHE A 4 -59.16 -1.01 -2.95
N SER A 5 -58.35 -0.81 -1.90
CA SER A 5 -58.32 0.48 -1.15
C SER A 5 -57.20 0.56 -0.10
N ILE A 6 -56.63 1.76 0.04
CA ILE A 6 -55.73 2.16 1.14
C ILE A 6 -56.57 2.88 2.20
N ARG A 7 -56.37 2.60 3.50
CA ARG A 7 -56.57 3.64 4.53
C ARG A 7 -55.80 3.45 5.83
N THR A 8 -55.40 4.59 6.38
CA THR A 8 -54.76 4.81 7.67
C THR A 8 -55.79 4.80 8.81
N GLY A 9 -55.36 4.47 10.04
CA GLY A 9 -56.19 4.69 11.24
C GLY A 9 -55.64 4.08 12.53
N ARG A 10 -55.13 4.92 13.44
CA ARG A 10 -54.93 4.56 14.86
C ARG A 10 -56.30 4.46 15.56
N GLN A 11 -56.44 3.58 16.57
CA GLN A 11 -56.44 4.00 17.99
C GLN A 11 -56.56 2.82 18.99
N ASN A 12 -55.90 3.01 20.14
CA ASN A 12 -56.16 2.56 21.51
C ASN A 12 -57.49 1.83 21.81
N ALA A 13 -57.62 0.89 22.77
CA ALA A 13 -56.69 0.14 23.65
C ALA A 13 -57.55 -0.97 24.35
N SER A 14 -57.27 -1.64 25.49
CA SER A 14 -56.21 -1.59 26.52
C SER A 14 -56.16 -2.92 27.31
N GLY A 15 -55.14 -3.14 28.16
CA GLY A 15 -55.12 -4.25 29.13
C GLY A 15 -53.71 -4.65 29.56
N SER A 16 -53.44 -4.69 30.88
CA SER A 16 -52.18 -5.18 31.48
C SER A 16 -52.49 -5.88 32.80
N PRO A 17 -51.62 -6.78 33.32
CA PRO A 17 -50.66 -6.28 34.32
C PRO A 17 -49.31 -7.05 34.47
N LYS A 18 -48.23 -6.29 34.78
CA LYS A 18 -47.09 -6.65 35.68
C LYS A 18 -46.15 -7.80 35.26
N SER A 19 -44.87 -7.90 35.69
CA SER A 19 -43.87 -7.04 36.37
C SER A 19 -42.55 -7.85 36.44
N THR A 20 -41.31 -7.35 36.59
CA THR A 20 -40.72 -6.03 36.90
C THR A 20 -40.11 -5.40 35.61
N GLY A 21 -38.87 -4.90 35.42
CA GLY A 21 -37.64 -4.68 36.23
C GLY A 21 -36.36 -5.02 35.43
N SER A 22 -35.24 -4.30 35.48
CA SER A 22 -34.91 -3.00 36.11
C SER A 22 -34.16 -2.09 35.11
N PRO A 23 -34.09 -0.76 35.31
CA PRO A 23 -33.88 0.20 34.23
C PRO A 23 -32.46 0.79 34.11
N SER A 24 -32.25 1.59 33.05
CA SER A 24 -31.03 2.36 32.76
C SER A 24 -31.27 3.88 32.74
N SER A 25 -30.17 4.64 32.81
CA SER A 25 -29.95 5.94 32.16
C SER A 25 -30.77 7.19 32.55
N VAL A 26 -30.11 8.07 33.33
CA VAL A 26 -30.04 9.54 33.17
C VAL A 26 -31.29 10.43 33.41
N GLY A 27 -31.10 11.43 34.28
CA GLY A 27 -31.90 12.66 34.34
C GLY A 27 -31.20 13.76 35.16
N SER A 28 -31.02 14.95 34.60
CA SER A 28 -30.35 16.10 35.26
C SER A 28 -31.35 17.18 35.71
N PRO A 29 -31.03 17.95 36.76
CA PRO A 29 -31.52 19.32 36.89
C PRO A 29 -30.41 20.38 37.17
N LYS A 30 -30.82 21.65 37.08
CA LYS A 30 -30.02 22.89 37.27
C LYS A 30 -29.80 23.17 38.79
N THR A 31 -28.98 24.12 39.29
CA THR A 31 -28.87 25.56 38.93
C THR A 31 -27.60 26.28 39.49
N ALA A 32 -27.10 27.28 38.73
CA ALA A 32 -26.53 28.60 39.11
C ALA A 32 -25.56 28.77 40.31
N GLY A 33 -24.42 29.45 40.10
CA GLY A 33 -23.54 29.93 41.19
C GLY A 33 -22.23 30.66 40.81
N SER A 34 -22.31 31.93 40.42
CA SER A 34 -21.31 33.03 40.51
C SER A 34 -19.77 32.81 40.37
N THR A 35 -19.16 33.53 39.41
CA THR A 35 -17.87 34.26 39.47
C THR A 35 -16.55 33.58 39.92
N GLY A 36 -15.56 33.53 39.01
CA GLY A 36 -14.14 33.37 39.33
C GLY A 36 -13.27 33.21 38.08
N SER A 37 -12.09 33.85 38.02
CA SER A 37 -11.14 33.76 36.90
C SER A 37 -9.69 33.62 37.45
N PRO A 38 -8.65 33.40 36.64
CA PRO A 38 -8.24 32.07 36.19
C PRO A 38 -6.86 31.68 36.77
N ARG A 39 -6.57 30.37 36.88
CA ARG A 39 -5.21 29.92 37.21
C ARG A 39 -4.89 28.50 36.73
N ALA A 40 -3.85 28.42 35.89
CA ALA A 40 -2.97 27.29 35.56
C ALA A 40 -3.55 25.86 35.57
N GLU A 41 -3.46 25.20 34.42
CA GLU A 41 -3.42 23.73 34.35
C GLU A 41 -2.26 23.22 35.23
N VAL A 42 -2.59 22.33 36.17
CA VAL A 42 -1.60 21.49 36.86
C VAL A 42 -1.74 20.11 36.22
N GLY A 43 -0.68 19.64 35.57
CA GLY A 43 -0.70 18.40 34.80
C GLY A 43 -1.08 17.18 35.65
N GLU A 44 -1.74 16.22 35.01
CA GLU A 44 -2.10 14.93 35.63
C GLU A 44 -0.82 14.19 36.03
N ILE A 45 -0.67 13.88 37.32
CA ILE A 45 0.49 13.15 37.83
C ILE A 45 0.25 11.65 37.59
N ASP A 46 1.01 11.07 36.66
CA ASP A 46 1.05 9.61 36.50
C ASP A 46 1.54 8.96 37.79
N THR A 47 0.78 7.96 38.26
CA THR A 47 1.02 7.23 39.50
C THR A 47 1.54 5.81 39.27
N ARG A 48 1.89 5.45 38.02
CA ARG A 48 2.34 4.11 37.62
C ARG A 48 3.84 3.83 37.85
N ALA A 49 4.35 4.23 39.00
CA ALA A 49 5.61 3.72 39.55
C ALA A 49 5.51 3.62 41.09
N PRO A 50 6.23 2.68 41.74
CA PRO A 50 6.21 2.57 43.21
C PRO A 50 6.81 3.82 43.84
N PHE A 51 5.98 4.64 44.45
CA PHE A 51 6.39 5.89 45.09
C PHE A 51 7.42 5.60 46.19
N GLN A 52 8.65 6.08 46.01
CA GLN A 52 9.67 5.99 47.05
C GLN A 52 9.18 6.74 48.29
N SER A 53 9.14 6.03 49.42
CA SER A 53 8.53 6.56 50.64
C SER A 53 9.12 7.91 51.07
N VAL A 54 8.34 8.74 51.76
CA VAL A 54 8.76 10.06 52.27
C VAL A 54 10.10 10.02 53.04
N ARG A 55 10.43 8.87 53.64
CA ARG A 55 11.72 8.61 54.32
C ARG A 55 12.94 8.75 53.40
N ALA A 56 12.81 8.47 52.10
CA ALA A 56 13.85 8.67 51.10
C ALA A 56 14.06 10.16 50.80
N ALA A 57 12.98 10.92 50.60
CA ALA A 57 13.04 12.37 50.39
C ALA A 57 13.64 13.11 51.60
N VAL A 58 13.31 12.68 52.84
CA VAL A 58 13.93 13.20 54.06
C VAL A 58 15.44 12.92 54.09
N SER A 59 15.91 11.82 53.50
CA SER A 59 17.35 11.54 53.38
C SER A 59 18.04 12.39 52.32
N LEU A 60 17.31 12.99 51.37
CA LEU A 60 17.85 13.84 50.30
C LEU A 60 18.05 15.30 50.75
N PHE A 61 17.27 15.77 51.73
CA PHE A 61 17.31 17.14 52.28
C PHE A 61 17.96 17.24 53.66
N GLY A 62 18.55 16.15 54.18
CA GLY A 62 19.21 16.12 55.49
C GLY A 62 20.59 16.79 55.55
N GLU A 63 21.15 17.23 54.42
CA GLU A 63 22.56 17.62 54.28
C GLU A 63 22.74 19.13 53.99
N ALA A 64 22.09 19.97 54.81
CA ALA A 64 22.22 21.44 54.74
C ALA A 64 22.20 22.08 56.15
N GLY A 65 23.28 21.90 56.93
CA GLY A 65 23.30 22.36 58.33
C GLY A 65 24.61 22.17 59.09
N SER A 66 25.72 22.73 58.58
CA SER A 66 27.04 22.63 59.24
C SER A 66 27.09 23.39 60.57
N SER A 67 26.97 22.67 61.69
CA SER A 67 27.25 23.17 63.04
C SER A 67 28.58 22.62 63.55
N PRO A 68 29.59 23.45 63.87
CA PRO A 68 30.96 23.01 64.19
C PRO A 68 31.10 22.51 65.65
N LYS A 69 30.22 21.59 66.09
CA LYS A 69 30.29 20.95 67.42
C LYS A 69 29.46 19.66 67.56
N ALA A 70 29.57 18.74 66.60
CA ALA A 70 29.10 17.36 66.74
C ALA A 70 30.28 16.38 66.66
N LYS A 71 30.28 15.34 67.52
CA LYS A 71 31.20 14.19 67.35
C LYS A 71 30.81 13.45 66.06
N PRO A 72 31.75 12.80 65.33
CA PRO A 72 31.42 12.08 64.11
C PRO A 72 30.46 10.92 64.43
N THR A 73 29.20 11.05 64.00
CA THR A 73 28.22 9.97 64.05
C THR A 73 28.65 8.92 63.03
N ILE A 74 29.38 7.90 63.49
CA ILE A 74 29.78 6.77 62.66
C ILE A 74 28.51 6.17 62.04
N LYS A 75 28.34 6.35 60.72
CA LYS A 75 27.35 5.60 59.95
C LYS A 75 27.71 4.13 60.14
N ARG A 76 26.89 3.37 60.89
CA ARG A 76 27.13 1.94 61.13
C ARG A 76 27.28 1.26 59.76
N SER A 77 28.46 0.74 59.48
CA SER A 77 28.68 -0.16 58.35
C SER A 77 27.75 -1.36 58.55
N LYS A 78 26.94 -1.69 57.53
CA LYS A 78 26.09 -2.88 57.52
C LYS A 78 26.89 -4.10 57.96
N THR A 79 26.34 -4.91 58.86
CA THR A 79 27.04 -6.14 59.29
C THR A 79 27.18 -7.10 58.12
N ILE A 80 28.11 -8.05 58.20
CA ILE A 80 28.30 -9.00 57.10
C ILE A 80 27.02 -9.84 56.89
N GLU A 81 26.36 -10.21 57.99
CA GLU A 81 25.03 -10.85 58.02
C GLU A 81 23.97 -10.02 57.28
N GLU A 82 23.88 -8.70 57.53
CA GLU A 82 22.92 -7.81 56.85
C GLU A 82 23.16 -7.81 55.32
N ARG A 83 24.43 -7.85 54.89
CA ARG A 83 24.81 -7.94 53.47
C ARG A 83 24.53 -9.32 52.86
N VAL A 84 24.58 -10.40 53.64
CA VAL A 84 24.14 -11.74 53.21
C VAL A 84 22.62 -11.74 53.00
N LEU A 85 21.85 -11.29 53.99
CA LEU A 85 20.38 -11.27 53.95
C LEU A 85 19.84 -10.37 52.82
N GLU A 86 20.46 -9.23 52.56
CA GLU A 86 20.11 -8.33 51.46
C GLU A 86 20.30 -9.01 50.08
N LYS A 87 21.40 -9.75 49.90
CA LYS A 87 21.64 -10.54 48.68
C LYS A 87 20.69 -11.73 48.54
N GLU A 88 20.39 -12.44 49.63
CA GLU A 88 19.44 -13.56 49.63
C GLU A 88 18.02 -13.12 49.30
N SER A 89 17.61 -11.95 49.77
CA SER A 89 16.34 -11.31 49.44
C SER A 89 16.26 -10.95 47.95
N ARG A 90 17.29 -10.28 47.40
CA ARG A 90 17.37 -9.97 45.95
C ARG A 90 17.35 -11.23 45.09
N LEU A 91 18.09 -12.27 45.47
CA LEU A 91 18.09 -13.56 44.78
C LEU A 91 16.69 -14.21 44.78
N HIS A 92 15.95 -14.14 45.89
CA HIS A 92 14.56 -14.64 45.96
C HIS A 92 13.59 -13.87 45.05
N LEU A 93 13.75 -12.56 44.92
CA LEU A 93 12.95 -11.74 43.99
C LEU A 93 13.26 -12.10 42.54
N ALA A 94 14.54 -12.13 42.17
CA ALA A 94 14.98 -12.51 40.83
C ALA A 94 14.54 -13.93 40.43
N LEU A 95 14.57 -14.90 41.35
CA LEU A 95 14.04 -16.25 41.11
C LEU A 95 12.51 -16.26 40.87
N ARG A 96 11.74 -15.47 41.62
CA ARG A 96 10.28 -15.35 41.44
C ARG A 96 9.92 -14.72 40.08
N GLU A 97 10.65 -13.69 39.67
CA GLU A 97 10.49 -13.05 38.37
C GLU A 97 10.89 -14.00 37.23
N LEU A 98 11.95 -14.80 37.43
CA LEU A 98 12.40 -15.82 36.48
C LEU A 98 11.33 -16.91 36.28
N ASP A 99 10.70 -17.38 37.35
CA ASP A 99 9.58 -18.33 37.24
C ASP A 99 8.30 -17.71 36.66
N SER A 100 8.05 -16.42 36.90
CA SER A 100 6.98 -15.66 36.22
C SER A 100 7.20 -15.62 34.70
N PHE A 101 8.42 -15.34 34.23
CA PHE A 101 8.73 -15.36 32.79
C PHE A 101 8.64 -16.78 32.19
N LYS A 102 8.99 -17.85 32.93
CA LYS A 102 8.73 -19.23 32.46
C LYS A 102 7.24 -19.49 32.23
N GLU A 103 6.38 -19.03 33.13
CA GLU A 103 4.94 -19.25 33.01
C GLU A 103 4.32 -18.41 31.88
N GLN A 104 4.81 -17.18 31.67
CA GLN A 104 4.45 -16.36 30.51
C GLN A 104 4.90 -16.99 29.18
N ILE A 105 6.05 -17.67 29.14
CA ILE A 105 6.47 -18.42 27.94
C ILE A 105 5.49 -19.57 27.68
N ARG A 106 5.17 -20.40 28.69
CA ARG A 106 4.19 -21.50 28.55
C ARG A 106 2.81 -21.03 28.09
N SER A 107 2.31 -19.91 28.60
CA SER A 107 1.03 -19.35 28.14
C SER A 107 1.11 -18.88 26.69
N THR A 108 2.18 -18.17 26.28
CA THR A 108 2.36 -17.80 24.86
C THR A 108 2.56 -19.00 23.93
N GLU A 109 3.21 -20.07 24.38
CA GLU A 109 3.35 -21.32 23.62
C GLU A 109 2.01 -22.04 23.45
N THR A 110 1.15 -22.07 24.47
CA THR A 110 -0.20 -22.66 24.36
C THR A 110 -1.15 -21.81 23.52
N THR A 111 -1.05 -20.47 23.56
CA THR A 111 -1.74 -19.58 22.62
C THR A 111 -1.28 -19.83 21.19
N LYS A 112 0.03 -19.90 20.93
CA LYS A 112 0.57 -20.23 19.60
C LYS A 112 0.08 -21.59 19.10
N ALA A 113 0.04 -22.60 19.96
CA ALA A 113 -0.50 -23.92 19.63
C ALA A 113 -2.03 -23.92 19.40
N HIS A 114 -2.75 -22.90 19.90
CA HIS A 114 -4.16 -22.66 19.57
C HIS A 114 -4.31 -22.01 18.19
N ALA A 115 -3.63 -20.89 17.97
CA ALA A 115 -3.63 -20.16 16.71
C ALA A 115 -3.22 -21.06 15.52
N LEU A 116 -2.21 -21.93 15.69
CA LEU A 116 -1.83 -22.91 14.65
C LEU A 116 -2.93 -23.94 14.33
N ARG A 117 -3.70 -24.41 15.33
CA ARG A 117 -4.82 -25.33 15.09
C ARG A 117 -5.97 -24.64 14.34
N GLU A 118 -6.30 -23.41 14.71
CA GLU A 118 -7.33 -22.63 14.01
C GLU A 118 -6.87 -22.24 12.59
N LEU A 119 -5.57 -21.97 12.38
CA LEU A 119 -4.98 -21.79 11.05
C LEU A 119 -5.08 -23.06 10.17
N GLU A 120 -4.84 -24.26 10.72
CA GLU A 120 -5.08 -25.50 9.97
C GLU A 120 -6.56 -25.72 9.68
N LYS A 121 -7.45 -25.44 10.63
CA LYS A 121 -8.90 -25.54 10.46
C LYS A 121 -9.41 -24.60 9.37
N ALA A 122 -8.95 -23.35 9.35
CA ALA A 122 -9.24 -22.38 8.28
C ALA A 122 -8.66 -22.81 6.91
N LYS A 123 -7.52 -23.51 6.87
CA LYS A 123 -7.01 -24.12 5.64
C LYS A 123 -7.90 -25.26 5.14
N ARG A 124 -8.39 -26.13 6.05
CA ARG A 124 -9.32 -27.23 5.70
C ARG A 124 -10.65 -26.69 5.20
N THR A 125 -11.26 -25.69 5.87
CA THR A 125 -12.49 -25.09 5.38
C THR A 125 -12.31 -24.43 4.01
N LEU A 126 -11.22 -23.69 3.78
CA LEU A 126 -10.94 -23.16 2.43
C LEU A 126 -10.85 -24.25 1.36
N GLN A 127 -10.25 -25.42 1.65
CA GLN A 127 -10.23 -26.55 0.71
C GLN A 127 -11.64 -27.14 0.47
N GLU A 128 -12.45 -27.27 1.52
CA GLU A 128 -13.85 -27.71 1.41
C GLU A 128 -14.72 -26.72 0.61
N LEU A 129 -14.50 -25.42 0.78
CA LEU A 129 -15.19 -24.36 0.03
C LEU A 129 -14.75 -24.35 -1.45
N THR A 130 -13.50 -24.68 -1.77
CA THR A 130 -13.04 -24.85 -3.17
C THR A 130 -13.74 -26.02 -3.86
N GLY A 131 -13.84 -27.19 -3.23
CA GLY A 131 -14.59 -28.32 -3.80
C GLY A 131 -16.08 -28.03 -3.98
N LYS A 132 -16.68 -27.27 -3.06
CA LYS A 132 -18.05 -26.74 -3.24
C LYS A 132 -18.14 -25.78 -4.41
N LEU A 133 -17.15 -24.91 -4.64
CA LEU A 133 -17.15 -23.97 -5.75
C LEU A 133 -17.07 -24.67 -7.11
N GLU A 134 -16.22 -25.71 -7.23
CA GLU A 134 -16.10 -26.53 -8.42
C GLU A 134 -17.44 -27.20 -8.78
N THR A 135 -17.99 -27.99 -7.85
CA THR A 135 -19.29 -28.67 -8.02
C THR A 135 -20.48 -27.73 -8.24
N LEU A 136 -20.47 -26.54 -7.60
CA LEU A 136 -21.49 -25.52 -7.81
C LEU A 136 -21.36 -24.85 -9.19
N CYS A 137 -20.14 -24.62 -9.68
CA CYS A 137 -19.90 -24.12 -11.02
C CYS A 137 -20.38 -25.11 -12.09
N GLU A 138 -20.13 -26.41 -11.91
CA GLU A 138 -20.67 -27.47 -12.78
C GLU A 138 -22.21 -27.49 -12.77
N SER A 139 -22.82 -27.49 -11.58
CA SER A 139 -24.29 -27.44 -11.41
C SER A 139 -24.92 -26.21 -12.06
N LYS A 140 -24.33 -25.02 -11.85
CA LYS A 140 -24.73 -23.76 -12.48
C LYS A 140 -24.63 -23.83 -14.01
N GLN A 141 -23.57 -24.42 -14.55
CA GLN A 141 -23.37 -24.56 -15.99
C GLN A 141 -24.41 -25.50 -16.61
N ALA A 142 -24.68 -26.65 -15.98
CA ALA A 142 -25.75 -27.56 -16.40
C ALA A 142 -27.14 -26.89 -16.33
N ALA A 143 -27.39 -26.04 -15.33
CA ALA A 143 -28.63 -25.27 -15.24
C ALA A 143 -28.76 -24.20 -16.34
N ILE A 144 -27.66 -23.55 -16.76
CA ILE A 144 -27.65 -22.65 -17.93
C ILE A 144 -28.03 -23.45 -19.18
N GLU A 145 -27.32 -24.54 -19.46
CA GLU A 145 -27.58 -25.39 -20.64
C GLU A 145 -29.03 -25.93 -20.66
N ALA A 146 -29.58 -26.29 -19.50
CA ALA A 146 -30.99 -26.68 -19.36
C ALA A 146 -31.97 -25.52 -19.63
N THR A 147 -31.70 -24.30 -19.17
CA THR A 147 -32.54 -23.13 -19.49
C THR A 147 -32.49 -22.78 -20.98
N GLU A 148 -31.31 -22.91 -21.63
CA GLU A 148 -31.13 -22.61 -23.04
C GLU A 148 -31.78 -23.69 -23.94
N ALA A 149 -31.66 -24.96 -23.58
CA ALA A 149 -32.33 -26.06 -24.27
C ALA A 149 -33.87 -25.96 -24.20
N ALA A 150 -34.44 -25.69 -23.02
CA ALA A 150 -35.88 -25.48 -22.86
C ALA A 150 -36.37 -24.25 -23.64
N LYS A 151 -35.58 -23.16 -23.65
CA LYS A 151 -35.86 -21.95 -24.44
C LYS A 151 -35.81 -22.23 -25.95
N ALA A 152 -34.86 -23.03 -26.44
CA ALA A 152 -34.77 -23.41 -27.84
C ALA A 152 -35.99 -24.25 -28.29
N ARG A 153 -36.38 -25.27 -27.51
CA ARG A 153 -37.58 -26.07 -27.79
C ARG A 153 -38.87 -25.24 -27.75
N ALA A 154 -38.97 -24.27 -26.85
CA ALA A 154 -40.11 -23.37 -26.80
C ALA A 154 -40.26 -22.57 -28.11
N ILE A 155 -39.16 -22.15 -28.74
CA ILE A 155 -39.15 -21.49 -30.05
C ILE A 155 -39.56 -22.47 -31.16
N GLU A 156 -38.98 -23.68 -31.21
CA GLU A 156 -39.37 -24.71 -32.20
C GLU A 156 -40.88 -25.03 -32.14
N LEU A 157 -41.47 -25.10 -30.94
CA LEU A 157 -42.91 -25.37 -30.77
C LEU A 157 -43.80 -24.20 -31.23
N GLU A 158 -43.32 -22.97 -31.25
CA GLU A 158 -44.03 -21.84 -31.86
C GLU A 158 -43.88 -21.82 -33.39
N GLU A 159 -42.69 -22.13 -33.93
CA GLU A 159 -42.48 -22.25 -35.37
C GLU A 159 -43.28 -23.40 -36.00
N GLN A 160 -43.32 -24.57 -35.35
CA GLN A 160 -44.11 -25.72 -35.82
C GLN A 160 -45.61 -25.40 -35.90
N LYS A 161 -46.12 -24.55 -35.00
CA LYS A 161 -47.51 -24.05 -35.02
C LYS A 161 -47.77 -23.08 -36.19
N SER A 162 -46.76 -22.33 -36.65
CA SER A 162 -46.89 -21.48 -37.84
C SER A 162 -47.15 -22.29 -39.11
N ASN A 163 -46.61 -23.51 -39.18
CA ASN A 163 -46.54 -24.30 -40.41
C ASN A 163 -47.68 -25.31 -40.65
N LYS A 164 -48.64 -25.51 -39.71
CA LYS A 164 -49.79 -26.42 -39.90
C LYS A 164 -51.09 -25.99 -39.19
N PRO A 165 -52.26 -25.99 -39.87
CA PRO A 165 -53.56 -25.89 -39.21
C PRO A 165 -53.94 -27.19 -38.46
N PRO A 166 -54.78 -27.12 -37.40
CA PRO A 166 -54.75 -28.13 -36.35
C PRO A 166 -55.71 -29.32 -36.52
N ILE A 167 -55.18 -30.52 -36.27
CA ILE A 167 -55.91 -31.67 -35.72
C ILE A 167 -55.13 -32.08 -34.46
N GLY A 168 -55.72 -31.93 -33.27
CA GLY A 168 -55.06 -32.23 -31.99
C GLY A 168 -54.60 -31.00 -31.17
N THR A 169 -55.38 -29.92 -31.17
CA THR A 169 -55.03 -28.61 -30.58
C THR A 169 -54.59 -28.65 -29.11
N ASP A 170 -55.07 -29.59 -28.31
CA ASP A 170 -54.76 -29.67 -26.88
C ASP A 170 -53.42 -30.37 -26.58
N ALA A 171 -52.98 -31.31 -27.43
CA ALA A 171 -51.68 -31.95 -27.28
C ALA A 171 -50.52 -30.96 -27.48
N TRP A 172 -50.64 -30.05 -28.45
CA TRP A 172 -49.67 -28.96 -28.64
C TRP A 172 -49.61 -28.01 -27.43
N LYS A 173 -50.77 -27.60 -26.88
CA LYS A 173 -50.81 -26.77 -25.66
C LYS A 173 -50.13 -27.46 -24.48
N GLN A 174 -50.40 -28.75 -24.31
CA GLN A 174 -49.85 -29.56 -23.22
C GLN A 174 -48.32 -29.69 -23.33
N ASN A 175 -47.79 -29.81 -24.55
CA ASN A 175 -46.35 -29.85 -24.80
C ASN A 175 -45.68 -28.48 -24.56
N VAL A 176 -46.32 -27.39 -24.97
CA VAL A 176 -45.83 -26.01 -24.71
C VAL A 176 -45.85 -25.67 -23.22
N GLU A 177 -46.88 -26.07 -22.48
CA GLU A 177 -46.92 -25.82 -21.03
C GLU A 177 -45.94 -26.73 -20.26
N ALA A 178 -45.63 -27.92 -20.78
CA ALA A 178 -44.57 -28.77 -20.23
C ALA A 178 -43.15 -28.17 -20.42
N GLU A 179 -42.82 -27.65 -21.61
CA GLU A 179 -41.54 -26.95 -21.84
C GLU A 179 -41.46 -25.63 -21.04
N ARG A 180 -42.59 -24.93 -20.85
CA ARG A 180 -42.66 -23.77 -19.93
C ARG A 180 -42.41 -24.14 -18.48
N GLU A 181 -42.88 -25.30 -18.02
CA GLU A 181 -42.57 -25.80 -16.69
C GLU A 181 -41.09 -26.22 -16.59
N GLN A 182 -40.50 -26.86 -17.60
CA GLN A 182 -39.06 -27.15 -17.61
C GLN A 182 -38.21 -25.88 -17.57
N TYR A 183 -38.56 -24.84 -18.34
CA TYR A 183 -37.91 -23.53 -18.26
C TYR A 183 -38.11 -22.85 -16.89
N ARG A 184 -39.29 -22.99 -16.28
CA ARG A 184 -39.59 -22.46 -14.93
C ARG A 184 -38.73 -23.14 -13.86
N THR A 185 -38.58 -24.47 -13.94
CA THR A 185 -37.75 -25.27 -13.04
C THR A 185 -36.27 -24.92 -13.22
N SER A 186 -35.72 -25.01 -14.43
CA SER A 186 -34.28 -24.76 -14.67
C SER A 186 -33.87 -23.31 -14.42
N SER A 187 -34.76 -22.34 -14.67
CA SER A 187 -34.55 -20.93 -14.28
C SER A 187 -34.59 -20.74 -12.76
N GLY A 188 -35.41 -21.53 -12.05
CA GLY A 188 -35.38 -21.61 -10.59
C GLY A 188 -34.05 -22.15 -10.06
N GLU A 189 -33.60 -23.30 -10.57
CA GLU A 189 -32.32 -23.94 -10.23
C GLU A 189 -31.12 -23.01 -10.49
N LEU A 190 -31.09 -22.35 -11.65
CA LEU A 190 -30.07 -21.36 -12.00
C LEU A 190 -30.06 -20.15 -11.03
N ASN A 191 -31.21 -19.75 -10.48
CA ASN A 191 -31.26 -18.67 -9.49
C ASN A 191 -30.87 -19.14 -8.09
N SER A 192 -31.21 -20.38 -7.70
CA SER A 192 -30.67 -21.02 -6.49
C SER A 192 -29.15 -21.11 -6.54
N ALA A 193 -28.58 -21.61 -7.64
CA ALA A 193 -27.13 -21.71 -7.82
C ALA A 193 -26.43 -20.34 -7.75
N LYS A 194 -27.04 -19.26 -8.27
CA LYS A 194 -26.52 -17.89 -8.11
C LYS A 194 -26.54 -17.41 -6.65
N GLN A 195 -27.60 -17.74 -5.90
CA GLN A 195 -27.68 -17.40 -4.47
C GLN A 195 -26.65 -18.20 -3.67
N GLU A 196 -26.50 -19.50 -3.93
CA GLU A 196 -25.50 -20.35 -3.28
C GLU A 196 -24.07 -19.89 -3.61
N LEU A 197 -23.77 -19.47 -4.84
CA LEU A 197 -22.49 -18.86 -5.20
C LEU A 197 -22.21 -17.58 -4.40
N THR A 198 -23.26 -16.78 -4.15
CA THR A 198 -23.16 -15.54 -3.35
C THR A 198 -22.91 -15.85 -1.87
N ASN A 199 -23.57 -16.87 -1.32
CA ASN A 199 -23.34 -17.35 0.04
C ASN A 199 -21.91 -17.92 0.18
N LEU A 200 -21.50 -18.77 -0.76
CA LEU A 200 -20.19 -19.42 -0.80
C LEU A 200 -19.05 -18.41 -0.87
N ARG A 201 -19.24 -17.27 -1.56
CA ARG A 201 -18.30 -16.15 -1.53
C ARG A 201 -18.15 -15.57 -0.11
N GLN A 202 -19.25 -15.37 0.62
CA GLN A 202 -19.20 -14.87 2.00
C GLN A 202 -18.51 -15.87 2.94
N ASP A 203 -18.75 -17.18 2.75
CA ASP A 203 -18.03 -18.24 3.48
C ASP A 203 -16.52 -18.20 3.18
N PHE A 204 -16.12 -17.94 1.93
CA PHE A 204 -14.72 -17.78 1.51
C PHE A 204 -14.07 -16.56 2.15
N ASP A 205 -14.74 -15.39 2.08
CA ASP A 205 -14.25 -14.14 2.66
C ASP A 205 -14.05 -14.32 4.19
N ALA A 206 -15.03 -14.89 4.90
CA ALA A 206 -14.93 -15.18 6.33
C ALA A 206 -13.87 -16.23 6.70
N ALA A 207 -13.69 -17.28 5.88
CA ALA A 207 -12.64 -18.27 6.09
C ALA A 207 -11.23 -17.70 5.85
N LEU A 208 -11.10 -16.72 4.93
CA LEU A 208 -9.86 -15.99 4.68
C LEU A 208 -9.55 -15.01 5.82
N GLU A 209 -10.54 -14.28 6.33
CA GLU A 209 -10.39 -13.45 7.54
C GLU A 209 -9.95 -14.28 8.75
N ALA A 210 -10.60 -15.42 9.00
CA ALA A 210 -10.23 -16.33 10.09
C ALA A 210 -8.79 -16.87 9.94
N LYS A 211 -8.36 -17.19 8.72
CA LYS A 211 -6.99 -17.60 8.39
C LYS A 211 -5.98 -16.48 8.67
N LEU A 212 -6.29 -15.23 8.33
CA LEU A 212 -5.42 -14.08 8.61
C LEU A 212 -5.34 -13.77 10.11
N ALA A 213 -6.47 -13.79 10.82
CA ALA A 213 -6.51 -13.60 12.28
C ALA A 213 -5.68 -14.66 13.02
N ALA A 214 -5.83 -15.94 12.66
CA ALA A 214 -5.04 -17.03 13.24
C ALA A 214 -3.54 -16.95 12.89
N PHE A 215 -3.18 -16.36 11.75
CA PHE A 215 -1.77 -16.10 11.40
C PHE A 215 -1.19 -14.96 12.25
N GLN A 216 -1.94 -13.87 12.42
CA GLN A 216 -1.54 -12.73 13.25
C GLN A 216 -1.38 -13.14 14.73
N GLU A 217 -2.35 -13.86 15.31
CA GLU A 217 -2.27 -14.37 16.68
C GLU A 217 -1.05 -15.28 16.88
N ALA A 218 -0.75 -16.15 15.91
CA ALA A 218 0.44 -17.00 15.97
C ALA A 218 1.77 -16.21 15.90
N ALA A 219 1.79 -15.10 15.15
CA ALA A 219 2.94 -14.20 15.06
C ALA A 219 3.14 -13.39 16.35
N ASP A 220 2.07 -12.81 16.89
CA ASP A 220 2.11 -12.03 18.13
C ASP A 220 2.46 -12.92 19.34
N ALA A 221 1.90 -14.13 19.42
CA ALA A 221 2.29 -15.11 20.43
C ALA A 221 3.78 -15.50 20.31
N GLN A 222 4.31 -15.66 19.09
CA GLN A 222 5.73 -15.92 18.87
C GLN A 222 6.62 -14.74 19.26
N HIS A 223 6.22 -13.50 18.96
CA HIS A 223 6.98 -12.30 19.33
C HIS A 223 7.05 -12.12 20.85
N ASN A 224 5.92 -12.28 21.54
CA ASN A 224 5.86 -12.26 23.00
C ASN A 224 6.70 -13.37 23.65
N ALA A 225 6.64 -14.60 23.10
CA ALA A 225 7.49 -15.71 23.56
C ALA A 225 8.99 -15.40 23.41
N ALA A 226 9.39 -14.76 22.30
CA ALA A 226 10.79 -14.37 22.06
C ALA A 226 11.28 -13.31 23.06
N ILE A 227 10.49 -12.25 23.30
CA ILE A 227 10.81 -11.21 24.29
C ILE A 227 10.93 -11.82 25.70
N ASN A 228 9.99 -12.67 26.09
CA ASN A 228 10.01 -13.29 27.41
C ASN A 228 11.17 -14.28 27.57
N LYS A 229 11.56 -14.99 26.51
CA LYS A 229 12.78 -15.83 26.49
C LYS A 229 14.07 -15.00 26.61
N GLU A 230 14.15 -13.84 25.98
CA GLU A 230 15.29 -12.92 26.13
C GLU A 230 15.39 -12.38 27.57
N ARG A 231 14.27 -11.93 28.14
CA ARG A 231 14.18 -11.48 29.54
C ARG A 231 14.57 -12.58 30.52
N LEU A 232 14.06 -13.80 30.32
CA LEU A 232 14.45 -14.98 31.08
C LEU A 232 15.97 -15.24 31.00
N GLY A 233 16.56 -15.11 29.82
CA GLY A 233 18.01 -15.27 29.62
C GLY A 233 18.85 -14.20 30.32
N LYS A 234 18.41 -12.94 30.32
CA LYS A 234 19.05 -11.84 31.07
C LYS A 234 18.94 -12.08 32.58
N LEU A 235 17.75 -12.42 33.07
CA LEU A 235 17.49 -12.62 34.50
C LEU A 235 18.15 -13.89 35.05
N SER A 236 18.33 -14.94 34.25
CA SER A 236 19.13 -16.11 34.65
C SER A 236 20.58 -15.72 34.91
N LYS A 237 21.18 -14.89 34.05
CA LYS A 237 22.55 -14.38 34.26
C LYS A 237 22.66 -13.53 35.53
N GLU A 238 21.66 -12.71 35.85
CA GLU A 238 21.62 -12.00 37.14
C GLU A 238 21.48 -12.97 38.32
N VAL A 239 20.60 -13.97 38.24
CA VAL A 239 20.45 -15.00 39.28
C VAL A 239 21.77 -15.73 39.54
N ASP A 240 22.55 -16.03 38.49
CA ASP A 240 23.81 -16.74 38.63
C ASP A 240 24.95 -15.85 39.18
N THR A 241 25.05 -14.56 38.80
CA THR A 241 26.00 -13.62 39.44
C THR A 241 25.59 -13.24 40.87
N LEU A 242 24.28 -13.20 41.18
CA LEU A 242 23.80 -13.05 42.56
C LEU A 242 24.15 -14.27 43.41
N ARG A 243 24.03 -15.50 42.88
CA ARG A 243 24.48 -16.72 43.55
C ARG A 243 25.99 -16.72 43.81
N GLU A 244 26.79 -16.40 42.81
CA GLU A 244 28.25 -16.36 42.92
C GLU A 244 28.68 -15.33 43.97
N THR A 245 28.24 -14.08 43.84
CA THR A 245 28.65 -13.02 44.76
C THR A 245 27.98 -13.13 46.14
N LEU A 246 26.92 -13.92 46.31
CA LEU A 246 26.41 -14.36 47.61
C LEU A 246 27.35 -15.41 48.22
N GLY A 247 27.81 -16.38 47.44
CA GLY A 247 28.81 -17.38 47.86
C GLY A 247 30.10 -16.72 48.33
N GLN A 248 30.66 -15.79 47.54
CA GLN A 248 31.83 -14.98 47.90
C GLN A 248 31.63 -14.25 49.24
N VAL A 249 30.49 -13.58 49.43
CA VAL A 249 30.20 -12.84 50.69
C VAL A 249 30.01 -13.79 51.88
N LYS A 250 29.46 -14.99 51.68
CA LYS A 250 29.38 -16.02 52.74
C LYS A 250 30.76 -16.55 53.13
N VAL A 251 31.63 -16.84 52.17
CA VAL A 251 33.01 -17.26 52.44
C VAL A 251 33.77 -16.16 53.20
N ALA A 252 33.70 -14.92 52.74
CA ALA A 252 34.31 -13.78 53.43
C ALA A 252 33.72 -13.54 54.84
N SER A 253 32.44 -13.86 55.07
CA SER A 253 31.83 -13.78 56.39
C SER A 253 32.36 -14.84 57.35
N LEU A 254 32.62 -16.06 56.87
CA LEU A 254 33.19 -17.14 57.67
C LEU A 254 34.67 -16.89 57.96
N GLN A 255 35.43 -16.39 56.98
CA GLN A 255 36.83 -15.99 57.17
C GLN A 255 36.96 -14.86 58.21
N ALA A 256 36.15 -13.81 58.11
CA ALA A 256 36.14 -12.71 59.08
C ALA A 256 35.67 -13.15 60.49
N GLN A 257 34.93 -14.25 60.61
CA GLN A 257 34.57 -14.86 61.89
C GLN A 257 35.75 -15.67 62.47
N ASP A 258 36.39 -16.54 61.67
CA ASP A 258 37.56 -17.33 62.06
C ASP A 258 38.74 -16.45 62.50
N GLU A 259 39.04 -15.39 61.72
CA GLU A 259 40.03 -14.37 62.08
C GLU A 259 39.70 -13.67 63.40
N HIS A 260 38.42 -13.39 63.67
CA HIS A 260 37.96 -12.73 64.89
C HIS A 260 38.02 -13.66 66.11
N GLU A 261 37.65 -14.94 65.96
CA GLU A 261 37.75 -15.97 67.01
C GLU A 261 39.23 -16.25 67.35
N LYS A 262 40.09 -16.37 66.33
CA LYS A 262 41.55 -16.47 66.52
C LYS A 262 42.12 -15.25 67.24
N LEU A 263 41.73 -14.04 66.84
CA LEU A 263 42.18 -12.79 67.45
C LEU A 263 41.65 -12.58 68.88
N ILE A 264 40.60 -13.28 69.29
CA ILE A 264 40.20 -13.41 70.71
C ILE A 264 41.15 -14.39 71.42
N ALA A 265 41.37 -15.59 70.89
CA ALA A 265 42.25 -16.59 71.49
C ALA A 265 43.70 -16.07 71.69
N ASP A 266 44.27 -15.37 70.69
CA ASP A 266 45.59 -14.75 70.78
C ASP A 266 45.66 -13.68 71.89
N LYS A 267 44.58 -12.89 72.09
CA LYS A 267 44.48 -11.92 73.18
C LYS A 267 44.34 -12.57 74.55
N GLU A 268 43.56 -13.64 74.66
CA GLU A 268 43.40 -14.39 75.90
C GLU A 268 44.72 -15.07 76.30
N ALA A 269 45.43 -15.69 75.36
CA ALA A 269 46.76 -16.26 75.58
C ALA A 269 47.78 -15.19 76.02
N HIS A 270 47.83 -14.03 75.36
CA HIS A 270 48.68 -12.92 75.77
C HIS A 270 48.30 -12.37 77.16
N PHE A 271 47.01 -12.26 77.47
CA PHE A 271 46.54 -11.80 78.79
C PHE A 271 46.93 -12.79 79.91
N HIS A 272 46.79 -14.10 79.67
CA HIS A 272 47.26 -15.12 80.60
C HIS A 272 48.77 -15.07 80.81
N SER A 273 49.57 -14.95 79.74
CA SER A 273 51.04 -14.81 79.84
C SER A 273 51.47 -13.53 80.57
N LEU A 274 50.75 -12.42 80.39
CA LEU A 274 51.01 -11.18 81.13
C LEU A 274 50.63 -11.32 82.62
N SER A 275 49.55 -12.06 82.91
CA SER A 275 49.11 -12.32 84.29
C SER A 275 50.09 -13.19 85.06
N THR A 276 50.61 -14.27 84.46
CA THR A 276 51.60 -15.14 85.12
C THR A 276 52.94 -14.43 85.30
N ALA A 277 53.41 -13.68 84.28
CA ALA A 277 54.63 -12.88 84.40
C ALA A 277 54.51 -11.79 85.48
N LYS A 278 53.32 -11.21 85.67
CA LYS A 278 53.02 -10.29 86.78
C LYS A 278 53.07 -10.98 88.14
N GLU A 279 52.42 -12.15 88.28
CA GLU A 279 52.37 -12.92 89.52
C GLU A 279 53.79 -13.36 89.95
N GLU A 280 54.60 -13.89 89.02
CA GLU A 280 56.02 -14.17 89.23
C GLU A 280 56.81 -12.94 89.68
N ALA A 281 56.55 -11.75 89.12
CA ALA A 281 57.24 -10.52 89.50
C ALA A 281 56.83 -10.05 90.91
N GLU A 282 55.55 -10.15 91.27
CA GLU A 282 55.07 -9.82 92.61
C GLU A 282 55.62 -10.78 93.67
N ASP A 283 55.80 -12.07 93.35
CA ASP A 283 56.45 -13.06 94.21
C ASP A 283 57.96 -12.81 94.37
N LYS A 284 58.68 -12.53 93.27
CA LYS A 284 60.12 -12.16 93.31
C LYS A 284 60.35 -10.89 94.14
N ILE A 285 59.47 -9.89 94.01
CA ILE A 285 59.50 -8.66 94.81
C ILE A 285 59.17 -8.91 96.29
N ARG A 286 58.37 -9.94 96.61
CA ARG A 286 58.09 -10.34 98.00
C ARG A 286 59.32 -10.98 98.64
N ALA A 287 59.91 -11.98 97.99
CA ALA A 287 61.13 -12.64 98.47
C ALA A 287 62.29 -11.66 98.71
N LEU A 288 62.52 -10.73 97.77
CA LEU A 288 63.56 -9.68 97.90
C LEU A 288 63.30 -8.64 98.99
N LYS A 289 62.13 -8.63 99.63
CA LYS A 289 61.80 -7.77 100.79
C LYS A 289 61.89 -8.50 102.13
N GLU A 290 62.03 -9.83 102.11
CA GLU A 290 62.05 -10.69 103.29
C GLU A 290 63.48 -11.17 103.65
N ASP A 291 64.47 -10.93 102.78
CA ASP A 291 65.88 -11.31 102.96
C ASP A 291 66.69 -10.23 103.74
N PRO A 292 67.24 -10.52 104.93
CA PRO A 292 67.89 -9.51 105.79
C PRO A 292 69.30 -9.06 105.35
N ASP A 293 70.07 -9.88 104.65
CA ASP A 293 71.53 -9.67 104.45
C ASP A 293 71.89 -8.87 103.18
N SER A 294 71.02 -7.91 102.80
CA SER A 294 71.11 -7.09 101.58
C SER A 294 72.19 -5.99 101.63
N GLN A 295 73.41 -6.36 102.02
CA GLN A 295 74.60 -5.50 101.99
C GLN A 295 75.88 -6.21 101.50
N LEU A 296 75.88 -7.54 101.39
CA LEU A 296 76.94 -8.35 100.75
C LEU A 296 76.52 -8.81 99.33
N VAL A 297 75.22 -8.72 99.02
CA VAL A 297 74.64 -9.08 97.71
C VAL A 297 75.01 -8.08 96.60
N THR A 298 75.44 -6.86 96.96
CA THR A 298 75.71 -5.73 96.04
C THR A 298 76.86 -5.97 95.07
N GLU A 299 77.98 -6.59 95.47
CA GLU A 299 79.08 -6.90 94.53
C GLU A 299 78.68 -8.01 93.55
N ASN A 300 77.98 -9.05 94.03
CA ASN A 300 77.48 -10.12 93.16
C ASN A 300 76.33 -9.64 92.25
N LEU A 301 75.58 -8.61 92.66
CA LEU A 301 74.63 -7.90 91.80
C LEU A 301 75.33 -7.02 90.76
N LEU A 302 76.51 -6.44 91.04
CA LEU A 302 77.27 -5.69 90.03
C LEU A 302 77.83 -6.61 88.94
N GLU A 303 78.42 -7.75 89.29
CA GLU A 303 78.86 -8.78 88.33
C GLU A 303 77.69 -9.29 87.48
N LYS A 304 76.53 -9.55 88.11
CA LYS A 304 75.29 -9.91 87.39
C LYS A 304 74.71 -8.76 86.56
N LEU A 305 74.92 -7.50 86.96
CA LEU A 305 74.48 -6.33 86.20
C LEU A 305 75.34 -6.18 84.94
N GLU A 306 76.65 -6.41 85.03
CA GLU A 306 77.56 -6.39 83.89
C GLU A 306 77.19 -7.50 82.88
N VAL A 307 77.03 -8.75 83.34
CA VAL A 307 76.59 -9.88 82.49
C VAL A 307 75.19 -9.66 81.90
N THR A 308 74.24 -9.08 82.64
CA THR A 308 72.92 -8.76 82.08
C THR A 308 72.95 -7.56 81.13
N ASN A 309 73.87 -6.60 81.31
CA ASN A 309 74.06 -5.49 80.37
C ASN A 309 74.72 -5.95 79.06
N GLU A 310 75.69 -6.87 79.11
CA GLU A 310 76.22 -7.54 77.91
C GLU A 310 75.12 -8.35 77.19
N ALA A 311 74.31 -9.10 77.92
CA ALA A 311 73.16 -9.81 77.34
C ALA A 311 72.12 -8.85 76.73
N ILE A 312 71.88 -7.69 77.35
CA ILE A 312 71.04 -6.61 76.80
C ILE A 312 71.64 -6.05 75.51
N HIS A 313 72.96 -5.86 75.41
CA HIS A 313 73.60 -5.43 74.17
C HIS A 313 73.47 -6.48 73.05
N VAL A 314 73.69 -7.76 73.34
CA VAL A 314 73.46 -8.85 72.35
C VAL A 314 72.00 -8.88 71.88
N LEU A 315 71.03 -8.69 72.78
CA LEU A 315 69.61 -8.60 72.43
C LEU A 315 69.26 -7.31 71.65
N GLN A 316 69.95 -6.19 71.91
CA GLN A 316 69.81 -4.96 71.13
C GLN A 316 70.35 -5.14 69.70
N ASP A 317 71.51 -5.78 69.55
CA ASP A 317 72.10 -6.06 68.24
C ASP A 317 71.24 -7.04 67.43
N GLN A 318 70.77 -8.13 68.04
CA GLN A 318 69.81 -9.05 67.41
C GLN A 318 68.49 -8.35 67.03
N LEU A 319 67.97 -7.47 67.88
CA LEU A 319 66.77 -6.68 67.57
C LEU A 319 67.01 -5.71 66.41
N ASN A 320 68.22 -5.15 66.29
CA ASN A 320 68.58 -4.26 65.18
C ASN A 320 68.81 -5.05 63.88
N GLU A 321 69.36 -6.25 63.93
CA GLU A 321 69.49 -7.17 62.79
C GLU A 321 68.12 -7.62 62.27
N VAL A 322 67.22 -8.07 63.17
CA VAL A 322 65.83 -8.41 62.81
C VAL A 322 65.11 -7.21 62.19
N ARG A 323 65.22 -6.00 62.77
CA ARG A 323 64.65 -4.78 62.18
C ARG A 323 65.22 -4.45 60.79
N ALA A 324 66.49 -4.73 60.53
CA ALA A 324 67.09 -4.51 59.23
C ALA A 324 66.55 -5.51 58.19
N LEU A 325 66.38 -6.78 58.57
CA LEU A 325 65.76 -7.82 57.74
C LEU A 325 64.27 -7.54 57.47
N ASP A 326 63.52 -7.14 58.51
CA ASP A 326 62.12 -6.72 58.39
C ASP A 326 61.98 -5.55 57.42
N LEU A 327 62.83 -4.52 57.55
CA LEU A 327 62.83 -3.34 56.68
C LEU A 327 63.22 -3.67 55.23
N ASP A 328 64.19 -4.54 55.02
CA ASP A 328 64.54 -5.06 53.68
C ASP A 328 63.38 -5.87 53.07
N SER A 329 62.70 -6.71 53.86
CA SER A 329 61.51 -7.44 53.42
C SER A 329 60.35 -6.51 53.06
N PHE A 330 60.13 -5.45 53.84
CA PHE A 330 59.12 -4.41 53.59
C PHE A 330 59.44 -3.62 52.32
N ASN A 331 60.70 -3.25 52.11
CA ASN A 331 61.13 -2.54 50.90
C ASN A 331 60.96 -3.40 49.64
N LYS A 332 61.25 -4.70 49.72
CA LYS A 332 61.00 -5.67 48.63
C LYS A 332 59.50 -5.81 48.34
N ALA A 333 58.68 -6.03 49.37
CA ALA A 333 57.23 -6.13 49.22
C ALA A 333 56.62 -4.83 48.67
N ASN A 334 57.12 -3.65 49.04
CA ASN A 334 56.67 -2.39 48.46
C ASN A 334 57.14 -2.22 46.99
N ALA A 335 58.34 -2.67 46.63
CA ALA A 335 58.80 -2.66 45.24
C ALA A 335 57.96 -3.59 44.33
N GLU A 336 57.58 -4.78 44.82
CA GLU A 336 56.65 -5.68 44.14
C GLU A 336 55.24 -5.08 44.04
N LEU A 337 54.77 -4.41 45.10
CA LEU A 337 53.51 -3.67 45.10
C LEU A 337 53.51 -2.50 44.09
N ASP A 338 54.61 -1.76 43.96
CA ASP A 338 54.71 -0.65 42.99
C ASP A 338 54.87 -1.16 41.54
N ALA A 339 55.56 -2.28 41.33
CA ALA A 339 55.59 -2.97 40.04
C ALA A 339 54.21 -3.50 39.61
N THR A 340 53.45 -4.10 40.54
CA THR A 340 52.09 -4.59 40.26
C THR A 340 51.07 -3.47 40.06
N LYS A 341 51.20 -2.33 40.77
CA LYS A 341 50.44 -1.10 40.44
C LYS A 341 50.71 -0.62 39.01
N LYS A 342 51.97 -0.61 38.57
CA LYS A 342 52.33 -0.17 37.21
C LYS A 342 51.71 -1.09 36.15
N ALA A 343 51.83 -2.40 36.32
CA ALA A 343 51.19 -3.37 35.42
C ALA A 343 49.65 -3.27 35.41
N LEU A 344 49.02 -2.95 36.56
CA LEU A 344 47.58 -2.72 36.63
C LEU A 344 47.14 -1.46 35.87
N ASN A 345 47.94 -0.38 35.92
CA ASN A 345 47.67 0.83 35.13
C ASN A 345 47.82 0.56 33.63
N GLU A 346 48.86 -0.17 33.22
CA GLU A 346 49.06 -0.58 31.82
C GLU A 346 47.86 -1.40 31.30
N ILE A 347 47.35 -2.34 32.09
CA ILE A 347 46.14 -3.12 31.78
C ILE A 347 44.88 -2.24 31.71
N ALA A 348 44.77 -1.19 32.53
CA ALA A 348 43.65 -0.25 32.51
C ALA A 348 43.69 0.68 31.28
N GLU A 349 44.89 1.08 30.84
CA GLU A 349 45.11 1.80 29.58
C GLU A 349 44.74 0.91 28.38
N GLU A 350 45.19 -0.36 28.38
CA GLU A 350 44.77 -1.35 27.37
C GLU A 350 43.24 -1.56 27.36
N GLU A 351 42.59 -1.74 28.52
CA GLU A 351 41.12 -1.85 28.62
C GLU A 351 40.43 -0.63 28.00
N SER A 352 40.93 0.59 28.29
CA SER A 352 40.36 1.82 27.72
C SER A 352 40.49 1.88 26.20
N SER A 353 41.61 1.40 25.63
CA SER A 353 41.82 1.34 24.18
C SER A 353 40.95 0.28 23.49
N LEU A 354 40.78 -0.89 24.13
CA LEU A 354 39.87 -1.93 23.64
C LEU A 354 38.42 -1.49 23.75
N ARG A 355 38.07 -0.69 24.77
CA ARG A 355 36.74 -0.11 24.95
C ARG A 355 36.39 0.84 23.80
N THR A 356 37.26 1.80 23.47
CA THR A 356 37.02 2.74 22.36
C THR A 356 36.94 2.02 21.00
N LEU A 357 37.78 1.00 20.77
CA LEU A 357 37.69 0.15 19.58
C LEU A 357 36.36 -0.63 19.52
N VAL A 358 35.89 -1.20 20.63
CA VAL A 358 34.61 -1.92 20.72
C VAL A 358 33.41 -0.99 20.51
N ASP A 359 33.46 0.23 21.01
CA ASP A 359 32.39 1.22 20.82
C ASP A 359 32.41 1.80 19.38
N SER A 360 33.59 1.96 18.77
CA SER A 360 33.75 2.28 17.33
C SER A 360 33.16 1.17 16.44
N LEU A 361 33.47 -0.10 16.72
CA LEU A 361 32.92 -1.24 15.97
C LEU A 361 31.40 -1.39 16.14
N GLN A 362 30.83 -0.98 17.28
CA GLN A 362 29.36 -0.91 17.45
C GLN A 362 28.72 0.16 16.57
N LEU A 363 29.35 1.35 16.43
CA LEU A 363 28.88 2.39 15.52
C LEU A 363 28.94 1.92 14.06
N GLU A 364 30.00 1.20 13.67
CA GLU A 364 30.11 0.61 12.33
C GLU A 364 29.02 -0.44 12.06
N VAL A 365 28.72 -1.31 13.03
CA VAL A 365 27.65 -2.32 12.91
C VAL A 365 26.28 -1.67 12.75
N GLU A 366 25.98 -0.61 13.50
CA GLU A 366 24.71 0.13 13.34
C GLU A 366 24.66 0.94 12.02
N ARG A 367 25.80 1.44 11.53
CA ARG A 367 25.92 2.07 10.19
C ARG A 367 25.57 1.07 9.07
N VAL A 368 26.27 -0.07 9.04
CA VAL A 368 26.05 -1.14 8.04
C VAL A 368 24.60 -1.67 8.09
N LYS A 369 24.03 -1.79 9.29
CA LYS A 369 22.62 -2.17 9.51
C LYS A 369 21.64 -1.11 8.99
N GLY A 370 21.98 0.18 9.10
CA GLY A 370 21.26 1.28 8.46
C GLY A 370 21.32 1.19 6.92
N ASP A 371 22.49 0.97 6.36
CA ASP A 371 22.69 0.82 4.91
C ASP A 371 21.98 -0.40 4.34
N LEU A 372 21.97 -1.54 5.05
CA LEU A 372 21.17 -2.72 4.70
C LEU A 372 19.66 -2.42 4.70
N SER A 373 19.16 -1.62 5.64
CA SER A 373 17.77 -1.16 5.67
C SER A 373 17.44 -0.26 4.47
N ASN A 374 18.35 0.64 4.11
CA ASN A 374 18.20 1.53 2.96
C ASN A 374 18.28 0.79 1.61
N LEU A 375 19.19 -0.20 1.50
CA LEU A 375 19.27 -1.09 0.34
C LEU A 375 18.02 -1.96 0.19
N LYS A 376 17.46 -2.47 1.30
CA LYS A 376 16.22 -3.25 1.30
C LYS A 376 15.04 -2.44 0.76
N LYS A 377 14.86 -1.19 1.21
CA LYS A 377 13.84 -0.29 0.66
C LYS A 377 14.02 -0.04 -0.84
N LYS A 378 15.26 0.24 -1.28
CA LYS A 378 15.56 0.42 -2.72
C LYS A 378 15.29 -0.84 -3.55
N ALA A 379 15.46 -2.02 -2.97
CA ALA A 379 15.10 -3.28 -3.62
C ALA A 379 13.57 -3.47 -3.72
N GLU A 380 12.82 -3.13 -2.67
CA GLU A 380 11.35 -3.14 -2.66
C GLU A 380 10.77 -2.11 -3.65
N GLU A 381 11.34 -0.90 -3.69
CA GLU A 381 11.05 0.14 -4.68
C GLU A 381 11.30 -0.37 -6.11
N ALA A 382 12.47 -0.95 -6.38
CA ALA A 382 12.81 -1.50 -7.69
C ALA A 382 11.93 -2.69 -8.09
N GLU A 383 11.56 -3.56 -7.15
CA GLU A 383 10.63 -4.68 -7.39
C GLU A 383 9.24 -4.17 -7.78
N SER A 384 8.74 -3.12 -7.13
CA SER A 384 7.47 -2.45 -7.50
C SER A 384 7.51 -1.81 -8.89
N VAL A 385 8.65 -1.21 -9.28
CA VAL A 385 8.85 -0.67 -10.64
C VAL A 385 8.86 -1.81 -11.68
N VAL A 386 9.50 -2.95 -11.36
CA VAL A 386 9.49 -4.14 -12.21
C VAL A 386 8.09 -4.78 -12.31
N GLU A 387 7.28 -4.71 -11.26
CA GLU A 387 5.87 -5.16 -11.29
C GLU A 387 5.00 -4.25 -12.17
N ASN A 388 5.12 -2.93 -12.02
CA ASN A 388 4.43 -1.95 -12.89
C ASN A 388 4.82 -2.15 -14.36
N LEU A 389 6.12 -2.28 -14.68
CA LEU A 389 6.58 -2.51 -16.06
C LEU A 389 6.09 -3.84 -16.65
N LYS A 390 5.89 -4.89 -15.83
CA LYS A 390 5.25 -6.14 -16.27
C LYS A 390 3.77 -5.95 -16.57
N MET A 391 3.07 -5.16 -15.76
CA MET A 391 1.65 -4.83 -15.98
C MET A 391 1.47 -4.00 -17.25
N ASP A 392 2.32 -2.99 -17.48
CA ASP A 392 2.30 -2.17 -18.69
C ASP A 392 2.61 -3.00 -19.96
N LEU A 393 3.58 -3.92 -19.87
CA LEU A 393 3.90 -4.85 -20.96
C LEU A 393 2.72 -5.76 -21.31
N GLU A 394 2.04 -6.33 -20.32
CA GLU A 394 0.88 -7.20 -20.52
C GLU A 394 -0.36 -6.42 -20.98
N ASN A 395 -0.52 -5.15 -20.59
CA ASN A 395 -1.55 -4.25 -21.10
C ASN A 395 -1.28 -3.89 -22.57
N SER A 396 -0.06 -3.49 -22.92
CA SER A 396 0.36 -3.22 -24.30
C SER A 396 0.22 -4.46 -25.19
N LYS A 397 0.52 -5.66 -24.67
CA LYS A 397 0.29 -6.93 -25.36
C LYS A 397 -1.20 -7.18 -25.64
N LYS A 398 -2.10 -6.93 -24.68
CA LYS A 398 -3.56 -7.03 -24.90
C LYS A 398 -4.06 -6.01 -25.92
N GLU A 399 -3.55 -4.79 -25.89
CA GLU A 399 -3.88 -3.74 -26.88
C GLU A 399 -3.39 -4.12 -28.29
N LEU A 400 -2.21 -4.75 -28.40
CA LEU A 400 -1.71 -5.32 -29.65
C LEU A 400 -2.58 -6.50 -30.13
N GLU A 401 -2.95 -7.45 -29.26
CA GLU A 401 -3.84 -8.57 -29.57
C GLU A 401 -5.23 -8.09 -30.00
N ALA A 402 -5.77 -7.05 -29.36
CA ALA A 402 -7.02 -6.40 -29.75
C ALA A 402 -6.90 -5.68 -31.10
N SER A 403 -5.79 -4.98 -31.36
CA SER A 403 -5.51 -4.29 -32.63
C SER A 403 -5.35 -5.27 -33.80
N ILE A 404 -4.69 -6.42 -33.56
CA ILE A 404 -4.60 -7.52 -34.52
C ILE A 404 -6.00 -8.09 -34.78
N SER A 405 -6.78 -8.34 -33.74
CA SER A 405 -8.15 -8.88 -33.86
C SER A 405 -9.06 -7.93 -34.67
N ALA A 406 -9.04 -6.63 -34.36
CA ALA A 406 -9.77 -5.60 -35.08
C ALA A 406 -9.31 -5.50 -36.55
N LYS A 407 -8.01 -5.62 -36.82
CA LYS A 407 -7.49 -5.69 -38.20
C LYS A 407 -8.01 -6.93 -38.94
N THR A 408 -8.04 -8.10 -38.30
CA THR A 408 -8.59 -9.31 -38.93
C THR A 408 -10.10 -9.26 -39.13
N GLN A 409 -10.85 -8.51 -38.30
CA GLN A 409 -12.26 -8.19 -38.59
C GLN A 409 -12.39 -7.24 -39.78
N ALA A 410 -11.58 -6.19 -39.88
CA ALA A 410 -11.59 -5.28 -41.03
C ALA A 410 -11.17 -5.99 -42.35
N GLU A 411 -10.25 -6.95 -42.29
CA GLU A 411 -9.92 -7.84 -43.42
C GLU A 411 -11.06 -8.85 -43.71
N GLY A 412 -11.85 -9.21 -42.69
CA GLY A 412 -13.10 -9.96 -42.83
C GLY A 412 -14.17 -9.16 -43.58
N ASP A 413 -14.47 -7.94 -43.14
CA ASP A 413 -15.40 -7.00 -43.78
C ASP A 413 -14.93 -6.61 -45.19
N SER A 414 -13.62 -6.66 -45.45
CA SER A 414 -13.04 -6.49 -46.79
C SER A 414 -13.50 -7.55 -47.80
N ASN A 415 -14.08 -8.69 -47.38
CA ASN A 415 -14.72 -9.64 -48.31
C ASN A 415 -16.03 -9.11 -48.93
N ASP A 416 -16.67 -8.08 -48.36
CA ASP A 416 -17.84 -7.46 -48.98
C ASP A 416 -17.46 -6.44 -50.07
N LEU A 417 -16.20 -5.99 -50.10
CA LEU A 417 -15.69 -5.08 -51.13
C LEU A 417 -15.63 -5.74 -52.53
N PRO A 418 -15.12 -6.98 -52.72
CA PRO A 418 -15.30 -7.74 -53.96
C PRO A 418 -16.76 -7.89 -54.39
N SER A 419 -17.66 -8.23 -53.46
CA SER A 419 -19.10 -8.39 -53.71
C SER A 419 -19.71 -7.09 -54.24
N ARG A 420 -19.40 -5.95 -53.59
CA ARG A 420 -19.88 -4.63 -53.98
C ARG A 420 -19.31 -4.15 -55.31
N ILE A 421 -18.03 -4.43 -55.58
CA ILE A 421 -17.39 -4.15 -56.89
C ILE A 421 -18.03 -5.00 -58.00
N GLN A 422 -18.28 -6.29 -57.75
CA GLN A 422 -18.92 -7.18 -58.72
C GLN A 422 -20.37 -6.76 -59.02
N GLN A 423 -21.11 -6.30 -57.99
CA GLN A 423 -22.44 -5.72 -58.15
C GLN A 423 -22.41 -4.45 -59.03
N LEU A 424 -21.54 -3.48 -58.70
CA LEU A 424 -21.39 -2.23 -59.46
C LEU A 424 -20.97 -2.48 -60.92
N ASN A 425 -20.08 -3.46 -61.15
CA ASN A 425 -19.71 -3.87 -62.51
C ASN A 425 -20.92 -4.42 -63.28
N SER A 426 -21.75 -5.26 -62.66
CA SER A 426 -22.96 -5.80 -63.32
C SER A 426 -24.00 -4.72 -63.66
N GLU A 427 -24.10 -3.70 -62.81
CA GLU A 427 -24.98 -2.54 -62.98
C GLU A 427 -24.48 -1.62 -64.12
N ALA A 428 -23.17 -1.36 -64.20
CA ALA A 428 -22.54 -0.65 -65.31
C ALA A 428 -22.70 -1.40 -66.65
N ASP A 429 -22.54 -2.73 -66.63
CA ASP A 429 -22.73 -3.61 -67.79
C ASP A 429 -24.18 -3.60 -68.29
N GLN A 430 -25.16 -3.40 -67.40
CA GLN A 430 -26.56 -3.22 -67.76
C GLN A 430 -26.81 -1.85 -68.40
N PHE A 431 -26.31 -0.76 -67.80
CA PHE A 431 -26.43 0.58 -68.40
C PHE A 431 -25.78 0.67 -69.79
N LEU A 432 -24.68 -0.03 -70.04
CA LEU A 432 -24.08 -0.12 -71.39
C LEU A 432 -24.99 -0.83 -72.40
N LYS A 433 -25.65 -1.93 -72.00
CA LYS A 433 -26.61 -2.66 -72.86
C LYS A 433 -27.85 -1.80 -73.16
N GLU A 434 -28.38 -1.11 -72.16
CA GLU A 434 -29.50 -0.18 -72.32
C GLU A 434 -29.14 1.01 -73.22
N ALA A 435 -27.92 1.55 -73.09
CA ALA A 435 -27.40 2.59 -73.98
C ALA A 435 -27.21 2.10 -75.43
N GLU A 436 -26.75 0.87 -75.64
CA GLU A 436 -26.69 0.26 -76.97
C GLU A 436 -28.08 0.05 -77.59
N GLU A 437 -29.06 -0.39 -76.80
CA GLU A 437 -30.45 -0.50 -77.28
C GLU A 437 -31.02 0.87 -77.66
N MET A 438 -30.81 1.89 -76.82
CA MET A 438 -31.21 3.27 -77.10
C MET A 438 -30.56 3.79 -78.38
N LYS A 439 -29.28 3.48 -78.62
CA LYS A 439 -28.57 3.79 -79.86
C LYS A 439 -29.19 3.07 -81.07
N LYS A 440 -29.47 1.76 -80.98
CA LYS A 440 -30.12 0.99 -82.05
C LYS A 440 -31.52 1.53 -82.37
N LYS A 441 -32.31 1.89 -81.35
CA LYS A 441 -33.62 2.54 -81.48
C LYS A 441 -33.51 3.91 -82.16
N ALA A 442 -32.51 4.73 -81.80
CA ALA A 442 -32.23 6.01 -82.45
C ALA A 442 -31.74 5.88 -83.91
N GLU A 443 -30.95 4.85 -84.22
CA GLU A 443 -30.50 4.56 -85.59
C GLU A 443 -31.66 4.07 -86.49
N LEU A 444 -32.60 3.29 -85.96
CA LEU A 444 -33.84 2.92 -86.66
C LEU A 444 -34.72 4.15 -86.96
N LEU A 445 -34.98 5.00 -85.96
CA LEU A 445 -35.70 6.27 -86.16
C LEU A 445 -35.00 7.20 -87.17
N LYS A 446 -33.67 7.16 -87.25
CA LYS A 446 -32.85 7.89 -88.22
C LYS A 446 -32.90 7.30 -89.64
N GLN A 447 -33.25 6.02 -89.79
CA GLN A 447 -33.55 5.41 -91.09
C GLN A 447 -35.00 5.71 -91.51
N GLU A 448 -35.96 5.58 -90.58
CA GLU A 448 -37.38 5.88 -90.81
C GLU A 448 -37.60 7.36 -91.20
N THR A 449 -36.93 8.30 -90.51
CA THR A 449 -36.97 9.73 -90.90
C THR A 449 -36.31 10.02 -92.24
N LYS A 450 -35.33 9.21 -92.68
CA LYS A 450 -34.77 9.31 -94.03
C LYS A 450 -35.75 8.81 -95.09
N THR A 451 -36.38 7.66 -94.90
CA THR A 451 -37.38 7.15 -95.85
C THR A 451 -38.63 8.05 -95.89
N ALA A 452 -39.00 8.66 -94.76
CA ALA A 452 -40.00 9.73 -94.73
C ALA A 452 -39.54 10.99 -95.49
N GLN A 453 -38.26 11.37 -95.43
CA GLN A 453 -37.73 12.51 -96.20
C GLN A 453 -37.60 12.20 -97.70
N GLU A 454 -37.31 10.95 -98.07
CA GLU A 454 -37.23 10.50 -99.47
C GLU A 454 -38.62 10.42 -100.11
N THR A 455 -39.61 9.87 -99.40
CA THR A 455 -41.02 9.90 -99.83
C THR A 455 -41.61 11.32 -99.80
N ALA A 456 -41.15 12.20 -98.89
CA ALA A 456 -41.48 13.63 -98.94
C ALA A 456 -40.91 14.31 -100.19
N LYS A 457 -39.68 13.99 -100.61
CA LYS A 457 -39.11 14.50 -101.88
C LYS A 457 -39.84 13.94 -103.09
N GLU A 458 -40.17 12.64 -103.09
CA GLU A 458 -40.93 12.02 -104.18
C GLU A 458 -42.34 12.63 -104.31
N THR A 459 -42.97 12.99 -103.18
CA THR A 459 -44.24 13.73 -103.18
C THR A 459 -44.09 15.21 -103.48
N GLU A 460 -42.96 15.86 -103.16
CA GLU A 460 -42.62 17.22 -103.61
C GLU A 460 -42.35 17.26 -105.13
N GLU A 461 -41.73 16.23 -105.70
CA GLU A 461 -41.53 16.08 -107.13
C GLU A 461 -42.84 15.76 -107.86
N ARG A 462 -43.70 14.88 -107.30
CA ARG A 462 -45.09 14.75 -107.77
C ARG A 462 -45.87 16.05 -107.63
N LEU A 463 -45.66 16.85 -106.59
CA LEU A 463 -46.27 18.17 -106.44
C LEU A 463 -45.75 19.14 -107.51
N LYS A 464 -44.47 19.08 -107.89
CA LYS A 464 -43.89 19.89 -108.99
C LYS A 464 -44.39 19.45 -110.36
N VAL A 465 -44.64 18.16 -110.57
CA VAL A 465 -45.31 17.65 -111.77
C VAL A 465 -46.77 18.11 -111.78
N ALA A 466 -47.51 17.89 -110.69
CA ALA A 466 -48.89 18.36 -110.54
C ALA A 466 -49.02 19.89 -110.58
N LEU A 467 -47.97 20.65 -110.22
CA LEU A 467 -47.92 22.11 -110.37
C LEU A 467 -47.64 22.50 -111.83
N LYS A 468 -46.84 21.73 -112.58
CA LYS A 468 -46.71 21.94 -114.03
C LYS A 468 -47.97 21.56 -114.78
N GLU A 469 -48.60 20.44 -114.44
CA GLU A 469 -49.92 20.04 -114.95
C GLU A 469 -51.00 21.06 -114.54
N ALA A 470 -50.91 21.62 -113.32
CA ALA A 470 -51.77 22.71 -112.89
C ALA A 470 -51.42 24.06 -113.54
N GLU A 471 -50.18 24.31 -113.94
CA GLU A 471 -49.77 25.50 -114.72
C GLU A 471 -50.15 25.36 -116.19
N GLU A 472 -50.12 24.15 -116.77
CA GLU A 472 -50.67 23.82 -118.08
C GLU A 472 -52.20 23.87 -118.05
N ALA A 473 -52.85 23.40 -116.98
CA ALA A 473 -54.27 23.61 -116.73
C ALA A 473 -54.58 25.08 -116.41
N LYS A 474 -53.65 25.86 -115.85
CA LYS A 474 -53.79 27.31 -115.65
C LYS A 474 -53.51 28.09 -116.94
N ALA A 475 -52.73 27.54 -117.87
CA ALA A 475 -52.53 28.06 -119.22
C ALA A 475 -53.73 27.73 -120.12
N ALA A 476 -54.31 26.53 -120.02
CA ALA A 476 -55.58 26.18 -120.63
C ALA A 476 -56.74 26.98 -120.03
N LYS A 477 -56.73 27.20 -118.71
CA LYS A 477 -57.65 28.11 -118.02
C LYS A 477 -57.45 29.56 -118.46
N LYS A 478 -56.21 30.06 -118.61
CA LYS A 478 -55.97 31.40 -119.19
C LYS A 478 -56.47 31.48 -120.63
N LEU A 479 -56.19 30.48 -121.49
CA LEU A 479 -56.73 30.42 -122.85
C LEU A 479 -58.28 30.34 -122.90
N ALA A 480 -58.94 29.97 -121.79
CA ALA A 480 -60.38 30.07 -121.60
C ALA A 480 -60.84 31.40 -120.99
N ASP A 481 -60.18 31.89 -119.93
CA ASP A 481 -60.53 33.11 -119.18
C ASP A 481 -60.15 34.38 -119.96
N ASP A 482 -59.00 34.42 -120.65
CA ASP A 482 -58.63 35.45 -121.63
C ASP A 482 -59.61 35.51 -122.82
N LYS A 483 -60.47 34.48 -122.96
CA LYS A 483 -61.54 34.39 -123.96
C LYS A 483 -62.95 34.65 -123.37
N ILE A 484 -63.07 34.85 -122.06
CA ILE A 484 -64.33 34.97 -121.31
C ILE A 484 -64.40 36.26 -120.44
N HIS A 485 -63.26 36.81 -120.01
CA HIS A 485 -63.14 38.09 -119.29
C HIS A 485 -61.93 38.89 -119.78
N ASN A 486 -62.11 39.55 -120.92
CA ASN A 486 -61.07 40.28 -121.61
C ASN A 486 -60.66 41.57 -120.85
N ASN A 487 -59.35 41.72 -120.60
CA ASN A 487 -58.63 42.74 -119.82
C ASN A 487 -58.55 42.54 -118.28
N ASN A 488 -57.28 42.54 -117.83
CA ASN A 488 -56.78 42.83 -116.48
C ASN A 488 -57.11 41.84 -115.34
N GLU A 489 -56.24 40.83 -115.21
CA GLU A 489 -55.64 40.43 -113.93
C GLU A 489 -55.31 41.68 -113.07
N GLU A 490 -55.74 41.74 -111.82
CA GLU A 490 -55.14 41.11 -110.61
C GLU A 490 -53.85 41.80 -110.11
N HIS A 491 -53.47 41.42 -108.87
CA HIS A 491 -52.13 41.47 -108.26
C HIS A 491 -51.83 42.62 -107.27
N ASN A 492 -51.21 42.37 -106.10
CA ASN A 492 -50.92 41.12 -105.35
C ASN A 492 -50.42 41.50 -103.92
N LEU A 493 -49.98 40.49 -103.14
CA LEU A 493 -49.04 40.52 -102.00
C LEU A 493 -49.61 40.75 -100.59
N GLU A 494 -49.66 39.68 -99.80
CA GLU A 494 -48.83 39.45 -98.59
C GLU A 494 -48.64 37.91 -98.45
N SER A 495 -47.48 37.32 -98.15
CA SER A 495 -46.42 37.57 -97.16
C SER A 495 -46.61 36.83 -95.83
N ASN A 496 -45.49 36.29 -95.29
CA ASN A 496 -45.29 35.59 -94.01
C ASN A 496 -45.65 34.09 -93.93
N GLY A 497 -44.62 33.26 -93.73
CA GLY A 497 -44.73 31.87 -93.27
C GLY A 497 -45.11 31.79 -91.78
N LYS A 498 -46.35 32.15 -91.45
CA LYS A 498 -46.85 32.28 -90.08
C LYS A 498 -47.63 31.03 -89.66
N ILE A 499 -46.94 30.08 -89.02
CA ILE A 499 -47.56 28.86 -88.49
C ILE A 499 -48.65 29.23 -87.47
N ARG A 500 -49.92 29.02 -87.85
CA ARG A 500 -51.06 29.21 -86.96
C ARG A 500 -51.27 27.95 -86.10
N LEU A 501 -50.61 27.90 -84.96
CA LEU A 501 -51.11 27.11 -83.83
C LEU A 501 -52.49 27.64 -83.43
N SER A 502 -53.40 26.77 -82.96
CA SER A 502 -54.62 27.29 -82.30
C SER A 502 -54.24 27.99 -80.99
N ILE A 503 -55.08 28.92 -80.54
CA ILE A 503 -54.87 29.62 -79.25
C ILE A 503 -54.75 28.59 -78.12
N GLU A 504 -55.62 27.58 -78.14
CA GLU A 504 -55.63 26.45 -77.22
C GLU A 504 -54.31 25.66 -77.25
N GLN A 505 -53.75 25.36 -78.43
CA GLN A 505 -52.46 24.66 -78.57
C GLN A 505 -51.28 25.48 -78.06
N PHE A 506 -51.30 26.80 -78.30
CA PHE A 506 -50.27 27.71 -77.78
C PHE A 506 -50.32 27.81 -76.26
N ASP A 507 -51.52 28.00 -75.68
CA ASP A 507 -51.73 28.07 -74.23
C ASP A 507 -51.47 26.71 -73.55
N GLU A 508 -51.77 25.59 -74.21
CA GLU A 508 -51.45 24.24 -73.76
C GLU A 508 -49.92 24.01 -73.67
N MET A 509 -49.17 24.39 -74.71
CA MET A 509 -47.70 24.32 -74.67
C MET A 509 -47.12 25.28 -73.64
N LYS A 510 -47.63 26.52 -73.55
CA LYS A 510 -47.21 27.49 -72.53
C LYS A 510 -47.45 26.97 -71.11
N ARG A 511 -48.60 26.37 -70.84
CA ARG A 511 -48.92 25.76 -69.53
C ARG A 511 -48.00 24.58 -69.21
N LYS A 512 -47.67 23.74 -70.20
CA LYS A 512 -46.71 22.63 -70.03
C LYS A 512 -45.28 23.11 -69.79
N VAL A 513 -44.84 24.19 -70.45
CA VAL A 513 -43.54 24.85 -70.18
C VAL A 513 -43.51 25.46 -68.78
N GLU A 514 -44.59 26.13 -68.35
CA GLU A 514 -44.65 26.71 -67.00
C GLU A 514 -44.67 25.62 -65.92
N ILE A 515 -45.37 24.50 -66.13
CA ILE A 515 -45.36 23.34 -65.20
C ILE A 515 -43.96 22.73 -65.11
N THR A 516 -43.32 22.38 -66.23
CA THR A 516 -41.98 21.76 -66.19
C THR A 516 -40.91 22.69 -65.64
N LYS A 517 -41.03 24.00 -65.88
CA LYS A 517 -40.22 25.04 -65.24
C LYS A 517 -40.45 25.08 -63.72
N ASN A 518 -41.70 25.06 -63.26
CA ASN A 518 -42.01 25.05 -61.82
C ASN A 518 -41.51 23.77 -61.14
N ASP A 519 -41.66 22.60 -61.77
CA ASP A 519 -41.12 21.33 -61.26
C ASP A 519 -39.59 21.35 -61.16
N ALA A 520 -38.91 21.96 -62.15
CA ALA A 520 -37.47 22.17 -62.11
C ALA A 520 -37.06 23.16 -61.01
N GLU A 521 -37.78 24.26 -60.85
CA GLU A 521 -37.52 25.28 -59.81
C GLU A 521 -37.75 24.72 -58.39
N ILE A 522 -38.76 23.86 -58.20
CA ILE A 522 -39.00 23.12 -56.96
C ILE A 522 -37.83 22.16 -56.68
N LYS A 523 -37.41 21.36 -57.66
CA LYS A 523 -36.26 20.44 -57.52
C LYS A 523 -34.97 21.18 -57.18
N VAL A 524 -34.71 22.32 -57.81
CA VAL A 524 -33.56 23.19 -57.49
C VAL A 524 -33.66 23.74 -56.07
N LYS A 525 -34.84 24.21 -55.63
CA LYS A 525 -35.05 24.66 -54.24
C LYS A 525 -34.86 23.55 -53.21
N THR A 526 -35.33 22.33 -53.47
CA THR A 526 -35.09 21.17 -52.61
C THR A 526 -33.61 20.80 -52.54
N ALA A 527 -32.90 20.79 -53.68
CA ALA A 527 -31.47 20.52 -53.71
C ALA A 527 -30.66 21.60 -52.98
N LEU A 528 -30.99 22.89 -53.16
CA LEU A 528 -30.36 23.99 -52.44
C LEU A 528 -30.58 23.88 -50.91
N ALA A 529 -31.80 23.59 -50.46
CA ALA A 529 -32.08 23.39 -49.03
C ALA A 529 -31.32 22.18 -48.43
N GLN A 530 -31.09 21.12 -49.22
CA GLN A 530 -30.25 20.00 -48.80
C GLN A 530 -28.77 20.41 -48.70
N VAL A 531 -28.25 21.18 -49.67
CA VAL A 531 -26.88 21.72 -49.64
C VAL A 531 -26.68 22.70 -48.48
N GLU A 532 -27.63 23.59 -48.21
CA GLU A 532 -27.58 24.50 -47.06
C GLU A 532 -27.56 23.73 -45.72
N SER A 533 -28.34 22.65 -45.60
CA SER A 533 -28.32 21.76 -44.43
C SER A 533 -26.98 21.02 -44.27
N ILE A 534 -26.42 20.48 -45.35
CA ILE A 534 -25.10 19.84 -45.34
C ILE A 534 -24.02 20.86 -44.94
N ASN A 535 -24.00 22.04 -45.56
CA ASN A 535 -23.04 23.10 -45.25
C ASN A 535 -23.18 23.60 -43.80
N ALA A 536 -24.39 23.65 -43.24
CA ALA A 536 -24.60 24.00 -41.83
C ALA A 536 -23.97 22.96 -40.89
N ASN A 537 -24.20 21.67 -41.15
CA ASN A 537 -23.62 20.57 -40.39
C ASN A 537 -22.08 20.51 -40.51
N GLU A 538 -21.54 20.75 -41.72
CA GLU A 538 -20.09 20.83 -41.96
C GLU A 538 -19.48 22.00 -41.17
N ASN A 539 -20.11 23.17 -41.19
CA ASN A 539 -19.65 24.32 -40.39
C ASN A 539 -19.73 24.08 -38.87
N GLU A 540 -20.68 23.28 -38.39
CA GLU A 540 -20.71 22.88 -36.97
C GLU A 540 -19.62 21.87 -36.63
N ALA A 541 -19.36 20.90 -37.51
CA ALA A 541 -18.27 19.93 -37.36
C ALA A 541 -16.90 20.61 -37.36
N ASN A 542 -16.67 21.54 -38.31
CA ASN A 542 -15.42 22.30 -38.41
C ASN A 542 -15.17 23.16 -37.15
N LYS A 543 -16.21 23.80 -36.59
CA LYS A 543 -16.08 24.55 -35.31
C LYS A 543 -15.74 23.66 -34.12
N LYS A 544 -16.27 22.43 -34.06
CA LYS A 544 -15.92 21.46 -33.01
C LYS A 544 -14.47 20.99 -33.17
N LEU A 545 -14.03 20.75 -34.39
CA LEU A 545 -12.64 20.37 -34.70
C LEU A 545 -11.67 21.52 -34.37
N GLU A 546 -11.99 22.76 -34.73
CA GLU A 546 -11.22 23.96 -34.37
C GLU A 546 -11.10 24.14 -32.85
N ALA A 547 -12.19 23.93 -32.10
CA ALA A 547 -12.17 23.97 -30.64
C ALA A 547 -11.27 22.89 -30.02
N ILE A 548 -11.33 21.65 -30.53
CA ILE A 548 -10.50 20.52 -30.06
C ILE A 548 -9.02 20.74 -30.40
N LEU A 549 -8.71 21.28 -31.58
CA LEU A 549 -7.34 21.64 -31.95
C LEU A 549 -6.79 22.72 -31.02
N LYS A 550 -7.59 23.74 -30.68
CA LYS A 550 -7.16 24.77 -29.74
C LYS A 550 -6.96 24.22 -28.32
N GLU A 551 -7.88 23.40 -27.81
CA GLU A 551 -7.72 22.75 -26.50
C GLU A 551 -6.44 21.89 -26.46
N LYS A 552 -6.11 21.20 -27.56
CA LYS A 552 -4.84 20.48 -27.70
C LYS A 552 -3.64 21.43 -27.66
N GLU A 553 -3.67 22.55 -28.38
CA GLU A 553 -2.57 23.54 -28.36
C GLU A 553 -2.37 24.16 -26.96
N ASP A 554 -3.45 24.49 -26.25
CA ASP A 554 -3.40 25.00 -24.87
C ASP A 554 -2.81 23.95 -23.90
N ILE A 555 -3.12 22.65 -24.09
CA ILE A 555 -2.52 21.53 -23.31
C ILE A 555 -1.05 21.29 -23.68
N GLU A 556 -0.67 21.36 -24.97
CA GLU A 556 0.73 21.22 -25.40
C GLU A 556 1.60 22.40 -24.90
N ALA A 557 1.04 23.60 -24.80
CA ALA A 557 1.71 24.75 -24.17
C ALA A 557 1.91 24.53 -22.66
N ALA A 558 0.84 24.15 -21.93
CA ALA A 558 0.90 23.93 -20.49
C ALA A 558 1.85 22.78 -20.09
N THR A 559 1.89 21.70 -20.87
CA THR A 559 2.82 20.58 -20.65
C THR A 559 4.28 20.97 -20.92
N GLN A 560 4.56 21.82 -21.91
CA GLN A 560 5.91 22.35 -22.13
C GLN A 560 6.37 23.31 -21.01
N GLU A 561 5.46 24.08 -20.40
CA GLU A 561 5.78 24.92 -19.25
C GLU A 561 6.02 24.09 -17.98
N ALA A 562 5.19 23.07 -17.74
CA ALA A 562 5.39 22.09 -16.66
C ALA A 562 6.72 21.33 -16.80
N LEU A 563 7.11 20.95 -18.02
CA LEU A 563 8.39 20.29 -18.29
C LEU A 563 9.57 21.22 -18.00
N LYS A 564 9.57 22.46 -18.51
CA LYS A 564 10.64 23.45 -18.25
C LYS A 564 10.77 23.80 -16.77
N THR A 565 9.66 23.92 -16.05
CA THR A 565 9.69 24.19 -14.61
C THR A 565 10.20 23.00 -13.80
N ALA A 566 9.93 21.75 -14.24
CA ALA A 566 10.54 20.55 -13.68
C ALA A 566 12.06 20.47 -13.95
N GLU A 567 12.50 20.72 -15.19
CA GLU A 567 13.94 20.79 -15.55
C GLU A 567 14.68 21.85 -14.72
N MET A 568 14.09 23.04 -14.55
CA MET A 568 14.67 24.11 -13.73
C MET A 568 14.73 23.72 -12.24
N ALA A 569 13.74 22.99 -11.72
CA ALA A 569 13.73 22.49 -10.36
C ALA A 569 14.79 21.38 -10.14
N GLU A 570 14.97 20.48 -11.10
CA GLU A 570 16.02 19.45 -11.06
C GLU A 570 17.42 20.07 -11.16
N ALA A 571 17.62 21.04 -12.06
CA ALA A 571 18.89 21.78 -12.15
C ALA A 571 19.21 22.53 -10.84
N ALA A 572 18.21 23.19 -10.23
CA ALA A 572 18.38 23.84 -8.93
C ALA A 572 18.69 22.85 -7.81
N LYS A 573 18.01 21.69 -7.79
CA LYS A 573 18.30 20.59 -6.86
C LYS A 573 19.74 20.10 -6.99
N LEU A 574 20.22 19.85 -8.21
CA LEU A 574 21.59 19.37 -8.46
C LEU A 574 22.65 20.39 -8.01
N VAL A 575 22.39 21.69 -8.14
CA VAL A 575 23.27 22.74 -7.58
C VAL A 575 23.31 22.67 -6.06
N VAL A 576 22.14 22.58 -5.40
CA VAL A 576 22.05 22.48 -3.93
C VAL A 576 22.68 21.19 -3.38
N GLU A 577 22.49 20.04 -4.05
CA GLU A 577 23.14 18.78 -3.69
C GLU A 577 24.67 18.85 -3.89
N GLY A 578 25.14 19.49 -4.98
CA GLY A 578 26.56 19.72 -5.23
C GLY A 578 27.23 20.70 -4.26
N GLU A 579 26.50 21.69 -3.74
CA GLU A 579 26.99 22.53 -2.64
C GLU A 579 27.00 21.78 -1.31
N LEU A 580 25.93 21.02 -0.98
CA LEU A 580 25.88 20.17 0.21
C LEU A 580 27.01 19.12 0.26
N GLN A 581 27.40 18.55 -0.88
CA GLN A 581 28.55 17.65 -0.96
C GLN A 581 29.87 18.37 -0.62
N LYS A 582 30.07 19.59 -1.15
CA LYS A 582 31.27 20.40 -0.83
C LYS A 582 31.31 20.86 0.62
N TRP A 583 30.16 21.20 1.20
CA TRP A 583 30.06 21.52 2.63
C TRP A 583 30.49 20.32 3.49
N ARG A 584 30.00 19.11 3.20
CA ARG A 584 30.40 17.88 3.92
C ARG A 584 31.89 17.55 3.75
N GLN A 585 32.43 17.72 2.54
CA GLN A 585 33.86 17.52 2.29
C GLN A 585 34.70 18.52 3.09
N LYS A 586 34.32 19.79 3.10
CA LYS A 586 35.01 20.84 3.87
C LYS A 586 34.87 20.66 5.39
N GLU A 587 33.73 20.16 5.86
CA GLU A 587 33.50 19.80 7.26
C GLU A 587 34.46 18.69 7.70
N GLN A 588 34.64 17.65 6.86
CA GLN A 588 35.62 16.58 7.08
C GLN A 588 37.09 17.06 6.99
N GLU A 589 37.41 17.94 6.03
CA GLU A 589 38.75 18.57 5.94
C GLU A 589 39.06 19.46 7.15
N GLU A 590 38.06 20.17 7.70
CA GLU A 590 38.22 20.99 8.91
C GLU A 590 38.30 20.15 10.19
N GLU A 591 37.71 18.95 10.23
CA GLU A 591 37.93 17.96 11.31
C GLU A 591 39.37 17.39 11.26
N GLU A 592 39.88 16.94 10.10
CA GLU A 592 41.27 16.44 9.96
C GLU A 592 42.33 17.53 10.28
N ILE A 593 42.06 18.79 9.89
CA ILE A 593 42.94 19.94 10.21
C ILE A 593 42.81 20.31 11.70
N GLY A 594 41.63 20.14 12.31
CA GLY A 594 41.41 20.36 13.74
C GLY A 594 42.21 19.41 14.62
N GLU A 595 42.21 18.11 14.31
CA GLU A 595 43.01 17.12 15.06
C GLU A 595 44.52 17.34 14.87
N SER A 596 44.97 17.66 13.65
CA SER A 596 46.39 17.86 13.36
C SER A 596 46.96 19.19 13.88
N SER A 597 46.14 20.23 14.08
CA SER A 597 46.59 21.50 14.68
C SER A 597 46.73 21.45 16.21
N ASN A 598 46.11 20.48 16.89
CA ASN A 598 46.10 20.44 18.37
C ASN A 598 47.32 19.71 18.97
N GLY A 599 48.16 19.09 18.13
CA GLY A 599 49.30 18.26 18.55
C GLY A 599 50.65 18.97 18.69
N ASN A 600 50.72 20.31 18.68
CA ASN A 600 52.01 21.02 18.56
C ASN A 600 52.16 22.31 19.40
N ILE A 601 51.62 22.33 20.64
CA ILE A 601 51.88 23.40 21.63
C ILE A 601 52.24 22.82 23.02
N GLU A 602 53.29 21.99 23.09
CA GLU A 602 54.04 21.74 24.32
C GLU A 602 55.46 21.27 23.94
N GLY A 603 56.46 22.17 23.97
CA GLY A 603 57.72 21.90 23.27
C GLY A 603 58.92 22.86 23.47
N THR A 604 58.92 23.73 24.49
CA THR A 604 60.10 24.47 24.99
C THR A 604 59.94 24.84 26.45
#